data_AF-A0AAW5V576-F1
#
_entry.id   AF-A0AAW5V576-F1
#
_cell.length_a   1.000
_cell.length_b   1.000
_cell.length_c   1.000
_cell.angle_alpha   90.00
_cell.angle_beta   90.00
_cell.angle_gamma   90.00
#
_symmetry.space_group_name_H-M   'P 1'
#
loop_
_entity.id
_entity.type
_entity.pdbx_description
1 polymer ?
#
loop_
_entity_poly.entity_id
_entity_poly.type
_entity_poly.pdbx_seq_one_letter_code
_entity_poly.pdbx_strand_id
1 'polypeptide(L)'
;MSTGINEFSKDATTQSLIPIYLKRARSILLEANGDTGYSGEVVLKVTHKPEYKHAQLKKAEEDLSYIENHLSNCSQEQLKDFNELKGILQNSK
;
A
#
# COMPACT_ATOMS: atom_id res chain seq x y z
N MET A 1 15.11 -1.58 11.73
CA MET A 1 14.28 -2.78 11.90
C MET A 1 13.15 -2.73 10.88
N SER A 2 13.27 -3.49 9.79
CA SER A 2 12.20 -3.64 8.79
C SER A 2 12.15 -5.12 8.38
N THR A 3 11.68 -5.96 9.29
CA THR A 3 11.58 -7.41 9.11
C THR A 3 10.19 -7.87 9.53
N GLY A 4 9.16 -7.42 8.80
CA GLY A 4 7.80 -7.92 8.98
C GLY A 4 7.42 -8.94 7.91
N ILE A 5 7.77 -8.65 6.65
CA ILE A 5 7.45 -9.51 5.50
C ILE A 5 8.49 -10.62 5.28
N ASN A 6 9.74 -10.44 5.73
CA ASN A 6 10.83 -11.37 5.41
C ASN A 6 10.69 -12.73 6.14
N GLU A 7 9.96 -12.75 7.25
CA GLU A 7 9.78 -13.96 8.07
C GLU A 7 8.62 -14.85 7.56
N PHE A 8 7.58 -14.24 6.96
CA PHE A 8 6.46 -14.97 6.35
C PHE A 8 6.67 -15.31 4.87
N SER A 9 7.64 -14.70 4.19
CA SER A 9 7.87 -14.90 2.75
C SER A 9 8.73 -16.11 2.40
N LYS A 10 9.31 -16.82 3.38
CA LYS A 10 10.24 -17.93 3.09
C LYS A 10 9.58 -19.15 2.43
N ASP A 11 8.28 -19.34 2.66
CA ASP A 11 7.51 -20.49 2.13
C ASP A 11 6.21 -20.06 1.40
N ALA A 12 5.97 -18.75 1.29
CA ALA A 12 4.76 -18.21 0.69
C ALA A 12 4.92 -18.09 -0.83
N THR A 13 3.97 -18.66 -1.58
CA THR A 13 3.92 -18.46 -3.04
C THR A 13 3.64 -16.98 -3.35
N THR A 14 4.18 -16.47 -4.44
CA THR A 14 3.97 -15.08 -4.88
C THR A 14 2.48 -14.69 -4.92
N GLN A 15 1.60 -15.61 -5.31
CA GLN A 15 0.15 -15.42 -5.29
C GLN A 15 -0.41 -15.14 -3.89
N SER A 16 0.11 -15.81 -2.85
CA SER A 16 -0.32 -15.59 -1.46
C SER A 16 0.19 -14.27 -0.86
N LEU A 17 1.26 -13.71 -1.43
CA LEU A 17 1.86 -12.46 -0.98
C LEU A 17 1.18 -11.22 -1.57
N ILE A 18 0.70 -11.29 -2.81
CA ILE A 18 0.00 -10.19 -3.50
C ILE A 18 -1.09 -9.52 -2.65
N PRO A 19 -2.05 -10.25 -2.03
CA PRO A 19 -3.08 -9.61 -1.20
C PRO A 19 -2.51 -8.92 0.04
N ILE A 20 -1.39 -9.40 0.59
CA ILE A 20 -0.72 -8.80 1.73
C ILE A 20 -0.08 -7.47 1.32
N TYR A 21 0.64 -7.45 0.19
CA TYR A 21 1.23 -6.23 -0.36
C TYR A 21 0.16 -5.19 -0.74
N LEU A 22 -0.95 -5.60 -1.35
CA LEU A 22 -2.06 -4.70 -1.69
C LEU A 22 -2.68 -4.08 -0.43
N LYS A 23 -2.96 -4.90 0.59
CA LYS A 23 -3.51 -4.41 1.87
C LYS A 23 -2.56 -3.44 2.55
N ARG A 24 -1.26 -3.75 2.56
CA ARG A 24 -0.24 -2.90 3.17
C ARG A 24 -0.08 -1.57 2.42
N ALA A 25 0.02 -1.61 1.09
CA ALA A 25 0.10 -0.40 0.27
C ALA A 25 -1.11 0.51 0.47
N ARG A 26 -2.33 -0.06 0.54
CA ARG A 26 -3.56 0.68 0.87
C ARG A 26 -3.47 1.39 2.21
N SER A 27 -3.12 0.68 3.28
CA SER A 27 -2.99 1.29 4.62
C SER A 27 -1.94 2.39 4.66
N ILE A 28 -0.79 2.18 4.03
CA ILE A 28 0.30 3.18 3.98
C ILE A 28 -0.14 4.44 3.22
N LEU A 29 -0.85 4.29 2.08
CA LEU A 29 -1.33 5.42 1.29
C LEU A 29 -2.41 6.23 2.01
N LEU A 30 -3.32 5.56 2.73
CA LEU A 30 -4.33 6.24 3.54
C LEU A 30 -3.68 7.03 4.68
N GLU A 31 -2.77 6.40 5.42
CA GLU A 31 -2.00 7.06 6.49
C GLU A 31 -1.20 8.25 5.96
N ALA A 32 -0.51 8.11 4.84
CA ALA A 32 0.26 9.19 4.21
C ALA A 32 -0.61 10.41 3.84
N ASN A 33 -1.88 10.17 3.52
CA ASN A 33 -2.86 11.22 3.19
C ASN A 33 -3.64 11.73 4.39
N GLY A 34 -3.31 11.26 5.60
CA GLY A 34 -3.96 11.66 6.83
C GLY A 34 -5.34 11.05 7.00
N ASP A 35 -5.68 10.02 6.23
CA ASP A 35 -6.93 9.29 6.36
C ASP A 35 -6.80 8.27 7.49
N THR A 36 -7.67 8.41 8.49
CA THR A 36 -7.65 7.60 9.71
C THR A 36 -8.61 6.42 9.65
N GLY A 37 -9.35 6.25 8.54
CA GLY A 37 -10.45 5.29 8.45
C GLY A 37 -11.66 5.65 9.34
N TYR A 38 -11.67 6.83 9.96
CA TYR A 38 -12.80 7.30 10.77
C TYR A 38 -13.92 7.84 9.88
N SER A 39 -15.05 7.13 9.83
CA SER A 39 -16.24 7.51 9.05
C SER A 39 -17.33 8.21 9.88
N GLY A 40 -16.98 8.83 11.01
CA GLY A 40 -17.93 9.63 11.79
C GLY A 40 -18.33 10.93 11.07
N GLU A 41 -19.24 11.69 11.67
CA GLU A 41 -19.83 12.91 11.07
C GLU A 41 -18.78 13.99 10.71
N VAL A 42 -17.61 13.94 11.34
CA VAL A 42 -16.44 14.77 11.03
C VAL A 42 -15.26 13.88 10.65
N VAL A 43 -14.78 14.00 9.41
CA VAL A 43 -13.55 13.32 8.96
C VAL A 43 -12.34 13.99 9.61
N LEU A 44 -11.71 13.32 10.57
CA LEU A 44 -10.48 13.78 11.20
C LEU A 44 -9.29 13.46 10.28
N LYS A 45 -8.74 14.50 9.64
CA LYS A 45 -7.52 14.40 8.85
C LYS A 45 -6.29 14.71 9.69
N VAL A 46 -5.28 13.84 9.63
CA VAL A 46 -4.00 14.05 10.31
C VAL A 46 -3.00 14.65 9.33
N THR A 47 -2.42 15.80 9.66
CA THR A 47 -1.33 16.38 8.87
C THR A 47 0.00 15.85 9.36
N HIS A 48 0.66 15.04 8.54
CA HIS A 48 2.01 14.54 8.81
C HIS A 48 3.08 15.51 8.29
N LYS A 49 4.27 15.42 8.87
CA LYS A 49 5.45 16.13 8.33
C LYS A 49 5.73 15.67 6.89
N PRO A 50 6.19 16.56 5.99
CA PRO A 50 6.51 16.20 4.61
C PRO A 50 7.47 15.01 4.50
N GLU A 51 8.50 14.93 5.35
CA GLU A 51 9.46 13.81 5.31
C GLU A 51 8.80 12.47 5.65
N TYR A 52 7.85 12.47 6.60
CA TYR A 52 7.09 11.28 6.96
C TYR A 52 6.18 10.83 5.82
N LYS A 53 5.44 11.77 5.22
CA LYS A 53 4.61 11.49 4.04
C LYS A 53 5.45 10.86 2.94
N HIS A 54 6.59 11.46 2.62
CA HIS A 54 7.49 10.96 1.58
C HIS A 54 8.00 9.54 1.89
N ALA A 55 8.40 9.27 3.14
CA ALA A 55 8.84 7.94 3.57
C ALA A 55 7.72 6.89 3.44
N GLN A 56 6.47 7.24 3.73
CA GLN A 56 5.34 6.34 3.56
C GLN A 56 5.03 6.10 2.07
N LEU A 57 4.99 7.14 1.24
CA LEU A 57 4.78 7.00 -0.20
C LEU A 57 5.85 6.11 -0.84
N LYS A 58 7.10 6.22 -0.39
CA LYS A 58 8.19 5.34 -0.85
C LYS A 58 7.94 3.87 -0.52
N LYS A 59 7.50 3.55 0.70
CA LYS A 59 7.17 2.16 1.07
C LYS A 59 6.01 1.61 0.24
N ALA A 60 4.97 2.42 0.01
CA ALA A 60 3.85 2.04 -0.84
C ALA A 60 4.30 1.82 -2.30
N GLU A 61 5.24 2.64 -2.79
CA GLU A 61 5.85 2.46 -4.11
C GLU A 61 6.62 1.14 -4.21
N GLU A 62 7.44 0.79 -3.21
CA GLU A 62 8.17 -0.48 -3.16
C GLU A 62 7.21 -1.69 -3.21
N ASP A 63 6.10 -1.62 -2.48
CA ASP A 63 5.06 -2.66 -2.46
C ASP A 63 4.35 -2.80 -3.81
N LEU A 64 3.98 -1.67 -4.43
CA LEU A 64 3.35 -1.66 -5.73
C LEU A 64 4.32 -2.11 -6.83
N SER A 65 5.60 -1.76 -6.77
CA SER A 65 6.62 -2.26 -7.69
C SER A 65 6.79 -3.77 -7.58
N TYR A 66 6.71 -4.35 -6.38
CA TYR A 66 6.70 -5.81 -6.23
C TYR A 66 5.50 -6.44 -6.96
N ILE A 67 4.30 -5.91 -6.74
CA ILE A 67 3.07 -6.40 -7.40
C ILE A 67 3.15 -6.22 -8.92
N GLU A 68 3.71 -5.10 -9.40
CA GLU A 68 3.87 -4.79 -10.82
C GLU A 68 4.75 -5.83 -11.54
N ASN A 69 5.80 -6.31 -10.90
CA ASN A 69 6.65 -7.39 -11.43
C ASN A 69 5.96 -8.77 -11.41
N HIS A 70 4.81 -8.88 -10.75
CA HIS A 70 4.06 -10.12 -10.56
C HIS A 70 2.59 -10.00 -10.99
N LEU A 71 2.25 -9.07 -11.89
CA LEU A 71 0.86 -8.84 -12.33
C LEU A 71 0.22 -10.09 -12.94
N SER A 72 1.01 -10.97 -13.58
CA SER A 72 0.53 -12.24 -14.13
C SER A 72 -0.07 -13.18 -13.07
N ASN A 73 0.28 -12.98 -11.81
CA ASN A 73 -0.23 -13.75 -10.67
C ASN A 73 -1.44 -13.09 -9.98
N CYS A 74 -1.86 -11.91 -10.42
CA CYS A 74 -3.00 -11.19 -9.86
C CYS A 74 -4.32 -11.67 -10.45
N SER A 75 -5.35 -11.77 -9.61
CA SER A 75 -6.73 -11.87 -10.06
C SER A 75 -7.23 -10.54 -10.65
N GLN A 76 -8.34 -10.57 -11.38
CA GLN A 76 -8.93 -9.36 -11.95
C GLN A 76 -9.30 -8.32 -10.88
N GLU A 77 -9.73 -8.76 -9.71
CA GLU A 77 -10.02 -7.89 -8.57
C GLU A 77 -8.75 -7.25 -8.01
N GLN A 78 -7.69 -8.04 -7.84
CA GLN A 78 -6.38 -7.54 -7.39
C GLN A 78 -5.76 -6.54 -8.37
N LEU A 79 -5.98 -6.72 -9.68
CA LEU A 79 -5.56 -5.76 -10.70
C LEU A 79 -6.34 -4.44 -10.60
N LYS A 80 -7.63 -4.48 -10.31
CA LYS A 80 -8.42 -3.24 -10.07
C LYS A 80 -7.88 -2.49 -8.86
N ASP A 81 -7.66 -3.20 -7.76
CA ASP A 81 -7.08 -2.64 -6.53
C ASP A 81 -5.70 -2.04 -6.78
N PHE A 82 -4.82 -2.76 -7.49
CA PHE A 82 -3.51 -2.27 -7.86
C PHE A 82 -3.58 -0.94 -8.63
N ASN A 83 -4.45 -0.86 -9.64
CA ASN A 83 -4.61 0.35 -10.45
C ASN A 83 -5.16 1.52 -9.64
N GLU A 84 -6.13 1.27 -8.75
CA GLU A 84 -6.64 2.28 -7.81
C GLU A 84 -5.52 2.84 -6.92
N LEU A 85 -4.74 1.95 -6.28
CA LEU A 85 -3.66 2.34 -5.39
C LEU A 85 -2.54 3.10 -6.14
N LYS A 86 -2.22 2.70 -7.37
CA LYS A 86 -1.26 3.42 -8.22
C LYS A 86 -1.75 4.83 -8.58
N GLY A 87 -3.04 4.98 -8.85
CA GLY A 87 -3.67 6.29 -9.05
C GLY A 87 -3.60 7.18 -7.80
N ILE A 88 -3.85 6.62 -6.61
CA ILE A 88 -3.73 7.35 -5.34
C ILE A 88 -2.29 7.79 -5.11
N LEU A 89 -1.31 6.90 -5.32
CA LEU A 89 0.12 7.22 -5.17
C LEU A 89 0.53 8.37 -6.10
N GLN A 90 0.08 8.37 -7.36
CA GLN A 90 0.38 9.44 -8.31
C GLN A 90 -0.23 10.79 -7.92
N ASN A 91 -1.45 10.80 -7.36
CA ASN A 91 -2.09 12.02 -6.86
C ASN A 91 -1.50 12.52 -5.53
N SER A 92 -0.77 11.66 -4.82
CA SER A 92 -0.22 11.98 -3.49
C SER A 92 1.20 12.56 -3.55
N LYS A 93 1.91 12.37 -4.67
CA LYS A 93 3.22 12.94 -4.98
C LYS A 93 3.10 14.41 -5.37
#